data_AF-A0A161MCP0-F1
#
_entry.id   AF-A0A161MCP0-F1
#
_cell.length_a   1.000
_cell.length_b   1.000
_cell.length_c   1.000
_cell.angle_alpha   90.00
_cell.angle_beta   90.00
_cell.angle_gamma   90.00
#
_symmetry.space_group_name_H-M   'P 1'
#
loop_
_entity.id
_entity.type
_entity.pdbx_description
1 polymer ?
#
loop_
_entity_poly.entity_id
_entity_poly.type
_entity_poly.pdbx_seq_one_letter_code
_entity_poly.pdbx_strand_id
1 'polypeptide(L)'
;ICPFNRTHIIPAKDLKVHTDTCENRIVLDKFVYQVGHPEDDMAIEKYPPPTIKMPHLTECWDEYKPGPEGSIVERMKKSAEIKHFVQPKVGGTKSEKKRHRENERLRLASLAREAEK
;
A
#
# COMPACT_ATOMS: atom_id res chain seq x y z
N ILE A 1 -31.51 15.74 17.73
CA ILE A 1 -30.22 15.38 17.06
C ILE A 1 -29.11 15.77 18.01
N CYS A 2 -28.11 14.90 18.21
CA CYS A 2 -26.99 15.20 19.11
C CYS A 2 -26.10 16.34 18.56
N PRO A 3 -25.65 17.28 19.41
CA PRO A 3 -24.72 18.34 18.99
C PRO A 3 -23.32 17.83 18.62
N PHE A 4 -22.87 16.74 19.22
CA PHE A 4 -21.49 16.23 19.10
C PHE A 4 -21.32 15.22 17.96
N ASN A 5 -22.40 14.58 17.52
CA ASN A 5 -22.38 13.66 16.38
C ASN A 5 -23.72 13.63 15.64
N ARG A 6 -23.69 13.92 14.34
CA ARG A 6 -24.88 13.98 13.49
C ARG A 6 -25.53 12.62 13.22
N THR A 7 -24.81 11.51 13.44
CA THR A 7 -25.36 10.16 13.28
C THR A 7 -26.22 9.71 14.46
N HIS A 8 -26.12 10.40 15.61
CA HIS A 8 -26.90 10.09 16.79
C HIS A 8 -28.34 10.62 16.65
N ILE A 9 -29.26 9.72 16.34
CA ILE A 9 -30.70 9.96 16.31
C ILE A 9 -31.29 9.58 17.68
N ILE A 10 -31.74 10.59 18.43
CA ILE A 10 -32.14 10.44 19.83
C ILE A 10 -33.48 11.12 20.04
N PRO A 11 -34.43 10.46 20.76
CA PRO A 11 -35.69 11.06 21.14
C PRO A 11 -35.49 12.36 21.93
N ALA A 12 -36.36 13.35 21.71
CA ALA A 12 -36.24 14.67 22.34
C ALA A 12 -36.22 14.62 23.88
N LYS A 13 -36.96 13.68 24.47
CA LYS A 13 -37.01 13.44 25.92
C LYS A 13 -35.66 13.01 26.52
N ASP A 14 -34.88 12.25 25.75
CA ASP A 14 -33.63 11.63 26.21
C ASP A 14 -32.40 12.45 25.78
N LEU A 15 -32.60 13.52 25.00
CA LEU A 15 -31.52 14.35 24.47
C LEU A 15 -30.68 14.99 25.57
N LYS A 16 -31.31 15.43 26.67
CA LYS A 16 -30.61 16.04 27.81
C LYS A 16 -29.69 15.02 28.50
N VAL A 17 -30.21 13.83 28.77
CA VAL A 17 -29.43 12.75 29.38
C VAL A 17 -28.29 12.34 28.45
N HIS A 18 -28.57 12.22 27.16
CA HIS A 18 -27.55 11.90 26.17
C HIS A 18 -26.43 12.94 26.10
N THR A 19 -26.74 14.24 26.14
CA THR A 19 -25.69 15.26 26.06
C THR A 19 -24.70 15.16 27.21
N ASP A 20 -25.11 14.66 28.38
CA ASP A 20 -24.24 14.48 29.55
C ASP A 20 -23.38 13.22 29.47
N THR A 21 -23.86 12.18 28.79
CA THR A 21 -23.16 10.88 28.68
C THR A 21 -22.66 10.57 27.27
N CYS A 22 -22.64 11.55 26.37
CA CYS A 22 -22.27 11.33 24.97
C CYS A 22 -20.78 11.00 24.87
N GLU A 23 -20.43 9.83 24.34
CA GLU A 23 -19.04 9.43 24.13
C GLU A 23 -18.29 10.45 23.24
N ASN A 24 -18.94 10.96 22.19
CA ASN A 24 -18.35 11.97 21.31
C ASN A 24 -18.12 13.32 22.02
N ARG A 25 -18.90 13.63 23.06
CA ARG A 25 -18.62 14.79 23.94
C ARG A 25 -17.36 14.53 24.75
N ILE A 26 -17.20 13.34 25.34
CA ILE A 26 -16.03 12.99 26.16
C ILE A 26 -14.75 13.07 25.31
N VAL A 27 -14.78 12.54 24.08
CA VAL A 27 -13.63 12.61 23.16
C VAL A 27 -13.30 14.06 22.79
N LEU A 28 -14.32 14.87 22.49
CA LEU A 28 -14.13 16.29 22.17
C LEU A 28 -13.58 17.04 23.39
N ASP A 29 -14.11 16.80 24.58
CA ASP A 29 -13.70 17.43 25.83
C ASP A 29 -12.24 17.08 26.16
N LYS A 30 -11.80 15.83 25.95
CA LYS A 30 -10.39 15.42 26.09
C LYS A 30 -9.45 16.10 25.09
N PHE A 31 -9.93 16.40 23.88
CA PHE A 31 -9.13 17.08 22.86
C PHE A 31 -9.03 18.59 23.12
N VAL A 32 -10.14 19.22 23.54
CA VAL A 32 -10.23 20.66 23.76
C VAL A 32 -9.64 21.06 25.11
N TYR A 33 -9.90 20.27 26.14
CA TYR A 33 -9.40 20.50 27.49
C TYR A 33 -8.33 19.46 27.80
N GLN A 34 -7.12 19.91 28.12
CA GLN A 34 -6.07 19.06 28.67
C GLN A 34 -6.47 18.65 30.10
N VAL A 35 -7.34 17.64 30.21
CA VAL A 35 -7.76 17.06 31.48
C VAL A 35 -6.88 15.85 31.75
N GLY A 36 -5.86 16.04 32.58
CA GLY A 36 -4.92 14.99 32.99
C GLY A 36 -3.48 15.26 32.52
N HIS A 37 -2.57 14.40 32.95
CA HIS A 37 -1.19 14.42 32.49
C HIS A 37 -1.13 13.77 31.09
N PRO A 38 -0.54 14.43 30.07
CA PRO A 38 -0.53 13.94 28.69
C PRO A 38 0.26 12.63 28.50
N GLU A 39 0.98 12.19 29.53
CA GLU A 39 1.68 10.91 29.57
C GLU A 39 0.79 9.69 29.88
N ASP A 40 -0.40 9.87 30.46
CA ASP A 40 -1.28 8.74 30.85
C ASP A 40 -2.17 8.23 29.70
N ASP A 41 -2.57 9.12 28.78
CA ASP A 41 -3.46 8.79 27.66
C ASP A 41 -2.70 8.44 26.35
N MET A 42 -1.39 8.65 26.30
CA MET A 42 -0.55 8.30 25.14
C MET A 42 0.31 7.06 25.41
N ALA A 43 -0.33 5.90 25.50
CA ALA A 43 0.30 4.62 25.17
C ALA A 43 0.52 4.50 23.64
N ILE A 44 0.92 5.60 22.97
CA ILE A 44 1.54 5.51 21.66
C ILE A 44 2.91 4.94 21.95
N GLU A 45 3.05 3.64 21.73
CA GLU A 45 4.34 2.97 21.71
C GLU A 45 5.27 3.82 20.84
N LYS A 46 6.23 4.51 21.49
CA LYS A 46 7.14 5.43 20.83
C LYS A 46 8.08 4.58 19.99
N TYR A 47 7.62 4.14 18.83
CA TYR A 47 8.47 3.48 17.86
C TYR A 47 9.56 4.48 17.51
N PRO A 48 10.84 4.09 17.64
CA PRO A 48 11.91 4.94 17.15
C PRO A 48 11.62 5.23 15.68
N PRO A 49 11.76 6.48 15.22
CA PRO A 49 11.57 6.80 13.82
C PRO A 49 12.46 5.88 12.99
N PRO A 50 11.95 5.30 11.88
CA PRO A 50 12.72 4.37 11.08
C PRO A 50 14.01 5.05 10.63
N THR A 51 15.15 4.49 11.02
CA THR A 51 16.47 5.00 10.62
C THR A 51 16.71 4.65 9.15
N ILE A 52 16.22 5.51 8.26
CA ILE A 52 16.50 5.39 6.83
C ILE A 52 17.96 5.82 6.62
N LYS A 53 18.85 4.85 6.38
CA LYS A 53 20.21 5.14 5.90
C LYS A 53 20.10 5.69 4.48
N MET A 54 19.92 6.99 4.34
CA MET A 54 20.05 7.62 3.03
C MET A 54 21.50 7.46 2.57
N PRO A 55 21.76 6.82 1.41
CA PRO A 55 23.07 6.85 0.80
C PRO A 55 23.49 8.31 0.61
N HIS A 56 24.78 8.61 0.77
CA HIS A 56 25.33 9.91 0.44
C HIS A 56 25.06 10.17 -1.05
N LEU A 57 24.04 10.98 -1.37
CA LEU A 57 23.76 11.37 -2.75
C LEU A 57 24.89 12.32 -3.18
N THR A 58 25.90 11.79 -3.87
CA THR A 58 26.67 12.63 -4.78
C THR A 58 25.68 13.07 -5.87
N GLU A 59 25.55 14.36 -6.15
CA GLU A 59 24.69 14.91 -7.21
C GLU A 59 25.19 14.55 -8.63
N CYS A 60 25.81 13.39 -8.78
CA CYS A 60 26.32 12.83 -10.01
C CYS A 60 25.28 11.84 -10.53
N TRP A 61 24.38 12.32 -11.40
CA TRP A 61 23.38 11.48 -12.08
C TRP A 61 24.03 10.32 -12.86
N ASP A 62 25.31 10.43 -13.22
CA ASP A 62 26.11 9.41 -13.91
C ASP A 62 26.66 8.31 -12.99
N GLU A 63 26.68 8.53 -11.67
CA GLU A 63 27.22 7.56 -10.70
C GLU A 63 26.14 6.66 -10.11
N TYR A 64 24.88 6.77 -10.56
CA TYR A 64 23.79 5.94 -10.10
C TYR A 64 24.05 4.46 -10.45
N LYS A 65 24.59 3.72 -9.49
CA LYS A 65 24.61 2.27 -9.51
C LYS A 65 23.29 1.79 -8.91
N PRO A 66 22.45 1.03 -9.65
CA PRO A 66 21.27 0.44 -9.06
C PRO A 66 21.71 -0.37 -7.83
N GLY A 67 20.93 -0.29 -6.75
CA GLY A 67 21.20 -1.04 -5.52
C GLY A 67 21.23 -2.56 -5.76
N PRO A 68 21.44 -3.38 -4.71
CA PRO A 68 21.55 -4.84 -4.85
C PRO A 68 20.32 -5.50 -5.52
N GLU A 69 19.18 -4.81 -5.58
CA GLU A 69 17.95 -5.26 -6.24
C GLU A 69 17.93 -5.06 -7.77
N GLY A 70 18.95 -4.41 -8.34
CA GLY A 70 19.06 -4.15 -9.78
C GLY A 70 18.11 -3.06 -10.30
N SER A 71 18.05 -2.91 -11.62
CA SER A 71 17.13 -1.95 -12.24
C SER A 71 15.69 -2.44 -12.18
N ILE A 72 14.73 -1.53 -11.98
CA ILE A 72 13.28 -1.83 -12.02
C ILE A 72 12.91 -2.57 -13.32
N VAL A 73 13.56 -2.22 -14.43
CA VAL A 73 13.34 -2.85 -15.74
C VAL A 73 13.73 -4.32 -15.73
N GLU A 74 14.85 -4.66 -15.09
CA GLU A 74 15.30 -6.06 -14.96
C GLU A 74 14.37 -6.85 -14.07
N ARG A 75 13.88 -6.25 -12.99
CA ARG A 75 12.89 -6.87 -12.09
C ARG A 75 11.59 -7.16 -12.83
N MET A 76 11.13 -6.23 -13.67
CA MET A 76 9.94 -6.44 -14.51
C MET A 76 10.14 -7.55 -15.53
N LYS A 77 11.32 -7.66 -16.16
CA LYS A 77 11.67 -8.75 -17.09
C LYS A 77 11.67 -10.12 -16.42
N LYS A 78 12.32 -10.25 -15.26
CA LYS A 78 12.30 -11.50 -14.47
C LYS A 78 10.89 -11.88 -14.04
N SER A 79 10.10 -10.91 -13.58
CA SER A 79 8.70 -11.12 -13.23
C SER A 79 7.86 -11.54 -14.44
N ALA A 80 8.15 -11.00 -15.61
CA ALA A 80 7.49 -11.35 -16.86
C ALA A 80 7.70 -12.81 -17.27
N GLU A 81 8.88 -13.37 -17.03
CA GLU A 81 9.22 -14.76 -17.36
C GLU A 81 8.40 -15.78 -16.54
N ILE A 82 8.06 -15.43 -15.29
CA ILE A 82 7.37 -16.32 -14.35
C ILE A 82 5.85 -16.36 -14.58
N LYS A 83 5.28 -15.32 -15.19
CA LYS A 83 3.81 -15.20 -15.30
C LYS A 83 3.24 -16.11 -16.39
N HIS A 84 2.09 -16.73 -16.08
CA HIS A 84 1.36 -17.63 -16.97
C HIS A 84 0.44 -16.89 -17.95
N PHE A 85 1.00 -15.96 -18.74
CA PHE A 85 0.26 -15.34 -19.85
C PHE A 85 1.22 -14.98 -21.00
N VAL A 86 0.66 -14.89 -22.21
CA VAL A 86 1.43 -14.54 -23.42
C VAL A 86 1.64 -13.02 -23.47
N GLN A 87 2.88 -12.58 -23.38
CA GLN A 87 3.21 -11.16 -23.51
C GLN A 87 3.27 -10.73 -24.99
N PRO A 88 2.76 -9.54 -25.34
CA PRO A 88 2.90 -9.02 -26.68
C PRO A 88 4.34 -8.52 -26.92
N LYS A 89 4.96 -8.96 -28.01
CA LYS A 89 6.23 -8.39 -28.48
C LYS A 89 6.01 -6.93 -28.93
N VAL A 90 6.66 -6.01 -28.22
CA VAL A 90 6.72 -4.59 -28.60
C VAL A 90 7.67 -4.44 -29.79
N GLY A 91 7.22 -3.72 -30.83
CA GLY A 91 7.98 -3.59 -32.09
C GLY A 91 8.00 -4.86 -32.95
N GLY A 92 8.81 -4.84 -34.02
CA GLY A 92 8.99 -5.96 -34.94
C GLY A 92 7.90 -6.12 -36.01
N THR A 93 8.16 -7.01 -36.97
CA THR A 93 7.27 -7.26 -38.11
C THR A 93 6.07 -8.15 -37.73
N LYS A 94 5.04 -8.20 -38.58
CA LYS A 94 3.87 -9.09 -38.38
C LYS A 94 4.28 -10.56 -38.20
N SER A 95 5.28 -11.02 -38.97
CA SER A 95 5.80 -12.39 -38.90
C SER A 95 6.45 -12.68 -37.55
N GLU A 96 7.29 -11.77 -37.06
CA GLU A 96 7.96 -11.92 -35.77
C GLU A 96 6.99 -11.94 -34.59
N LYS A 97 5.95 -11.09 -34.64
CA LYS A 97 4.90 -11.08 -33.62
C LYS A 97 4.10 -12.39 -33.62
N LYS A 98 3.85 -12.97 -34.80
CA LYS A 98 3.18 -14.28 -34.92
C LYS A 98 4.04 -15.39 -34.32
N ARG A 99 5.31 -15.48 -34.73
CA ARG A 99 6.28 -16.45 -34.20
C ARG A 99 6.44 -16.35 -32.68
N HIS A 100 6.49 -15.13 -32.15
CA HIS A 100 6.59 -14.92 -30.70
C HIS A 100 5.38 -15.50 -29.94
N ARG A 101 4.15 -15.28 -30.44
CA ARG A 101 2.95 -15.85 -29.83
C ARG A 101 2.92 -17.38 -29.87
N GLU A 102 3.40 -17.98 -30.96
CA GLU A 102 3.49 -19.44 -31.08
C GLU A 102 4.50 -20.02 -30.10
N ASN A 103 5.70 -19.42 -29.99
CA ASN A 103 6.71 -19.85 -29.04
C ASN A 103 6.25 -19.73 -27.58
N GLU A 104 5.59 -18.61 -27.22
CA GLU A 104 5.05 -18.43 -25.87
C GLU A 104 3.95 -19.45 -25.54
N ARG A 105 3.10 -19.82 -26.51
CA ARG A 105 2.10 -20.89 -26.32
C ARG A 105 2.76 -22.24 -26.06
N LEU A 106 3.82 -22.57 -26.81
CA LEU A 106 4.59 -23.80 -26.60
C LEU A 106 5.26 -23.83 -25.22
N ARG A 107 5.83 -22.70 -24.78
CA ARG A 107 6.43 -22.54 -23.44
C ARG A 107 5.40 -22.77 -22.33
N LEU A 108 4.22 -22.17 -22.44
CA LEU A 108 3.16 -22.37 -21.44
C LEU A 108 2.63 -23.81 -21.44
N ALA A 109 2.54 -24.44 -22.61
CA ALA A 109 2.12 -25.83 -22.73
C ALA A 109 3.17 -26.84 -22.20
N SER A 110 4.47 -26.52 -22.23
CA SER A 110 5.48 -27.35 -21.56
C SER A 110 5.42 -27.19 -20.04
N LEU A 111 5.31 -25.95 -19.54
CA LEU A 111 5.17 -25.68 -18.10
C LEU A 111 3.93 -26.33 -17.49
N ALA A 112 2.79 -26.31 -18.21
CA ALA A 112 1.57 -26.98 -17.76
C ALA A 112 1.77 -28.50 -17.63
N ARG A 113 2.46 -29.14 -18.59
CA ARG A 113 2.77 -30.58 -18.54
C ARG A 113 3.75 -30.95 -17.43
N GLU A 114 4.67 -30.06 -17.09
CA GLU A 114 5.60 -30.25 -15.96
C GLU A 114 4.89 -30.09 -14.61
N ALA A 115 3.91 -29.20 -14.50
CA ALA A 115 3.12 -29.01 -13.29
C ALA A 115 2.13 -30.17 -13.00
N GLU A 116 1.78 -30.96 -14.02
CA GLU A 116 0.89 -32.13 -13.90
C GLU A 116 1.61 -33.43 -13.50
N LYS A 117 2.96 -33.44 -13.47
CA LYS A 117 3.78 -34.59 -13.04
C LYS A 117 4.14 -34.52 -11.57
#